data_AF-A0A1E4UYE9-F1
#
_entry.id   AF-A0A1E4UYE9-F1
#
_cell.length_a   1.000
_cell.length_b   1.000
_cell.length_c   1.000
_cell.angle_alpha   90.00
_cell.angle_beta   90.00
_cell.angle_gamma   90.00
#
_symmetry.space_group_name_H-M   'P 1'
#
loop_
_entity.id
_entity.type
_entity.pdbx_description
1 polymer ?
#
loop_
_entity_poly.entity_id
_entity_poly.type
_entity_poly.pdbx_seq_one_letter_code
_entity_poly.pdbx_strand_id
1 'polypeptide(L)'
;MTSELHAQAARLIEARGLQLDAAQQRLLETLGGWLQARLQPSRWRRRAAAGVYLWGGVGRGKSLLLDALLQAAPCTAKRRVHVHALLQEVQQRLLAHAGLADPLARVADELAAEARLFYLDEFHVHDIGDAILLGRLLQPLIERDCILLFSSNYAPAELCPNPLYHSRFKPFAEVLQRHCRVLQMAAGPDYRQQSGQPWGLYLHGPECVLDERLSELPRVTQLALGRQTLALRGMDAHTLWLDFAALCQQPLASSDYLALCQRFPRIVVSALPALAGCSLDEQQRLVNLIDIAYDHGTELWLQSEVPLEVLCAGVGHGDFPRTRSRLAQLRAETMERLAC
;
A
#
# COMPACT_ATOMS: atom_id res chain seq x y z
N MET A 1 -27.16 -20.25 7.20
CA MET A 1 -27.71 -18.95 7.64
C MET A 1 -26.75 -17.89 7.17
N THR A 2 -27.16 -17.12 6.17
CA THR A 2 -26.43 -15.97 5.64
C THR A 2 -26.25 -14.93 6.74
N SER A 3 -25.04 -14.39 6.88
CA SER A 3 -24.69 -13.45 7.97
C SER A 3 -25.45 -12.12 7.83
N GLU A 4 -26.05 -11.56 8.87
CA GLU A 4 -26.71 -10.24 8.72
C GLU A 4 -25.72 -9.13 8.32
N LEU A 5 -24.47 -9.27 8.76
CA LEU A 5 -23.36 -8.36 8.45
C LEU A 5 -22.93 -8.38 6.98
N HIS A 6 -22.86 -9.57 6.34
CA HIS A 6 -22.49 -9.61 4.92
C HIS A 6 -23.55 -8.90 4.05
N ALA A 7 -24.84 -9.06 4.37
CA ALA A 7 -25.92 -8.45 3.61
C ALA A 7 -25.96 -6.92 3.78
N GLN A 8 -25.62 -6.41 4.96
CA GLN A 8 -25.47 -4.98 5.17
C GLN A 8 -24.24 -4.41 4.46
N ALA A 9 -23.11 -5.11 4.50
CA ALA A 9 -21.90 -4.71 3.78
C ALA A 9 -22.12 -4.71 2.25
N ALA A 10 -22.81 -5.71 1.71
CA ALA A 10 -23.16 -5.78 0.29
C ALA A 10 -24.01 -4.57 -0.14
N ARG A 11 -25.05 -4.23 0.63
CA ARG A 11 -25.88 -3.05 0.38
C ARG A 11 -25.09 -1.74 0.39
N LEU A 12 -24.09 -1.61 1.26
CA LEU A 12 -23.21 -0.42 1.29
C LEU A 12 -22.34 -0.31 0.02
N ILE A 13 -21.94 -1.43 -0.56
CA ILE A 13 -21.17 -1.47 -1.82
C ILE A 13 -22.07 -1.13 -3.00
N GLU A 14 -23.27 -1.73 -3.06
CA GLU A 14 -24.27 -1.45 -4.10
C GLU A 14 -24.73 0.01 -4.09
N ALA A 15 -24.88 0.61 -2.91
CA ALA A 15 -25.23 2.03 -2.78
C ALA A 15 -24.18 2.98 -3.36
N ARG A 16 -22.94 2.51 -3.56
CA ARG A 16 -21.87 3.24 -4.26
C ARG A 16 -21.83 2.97 -5.76
N GLY A 17 -22.81 2.22 -6.29
CA GLY A 17 -22.87 1.84 -7.71
C GLY A 17 -21.87 0.74 -8.10
N LEU A 18 -21.29 0.02 -7.14
CA LEU A 18 -20.30 -1.03 -7.39
C LEU A 18 -20.97 -2.40 -7.30
N GLN A 19 -20.59 -3.30 -8.21
CA GLN A 19 -21.04 -4.70 -8.20
C GLN A 19 -19.87 -5.63 -7.87
N LEU A 20 -20.11 -6.57 -6.96
CA LEU A 20 -19.14 -7.58 -6.59
C LEU A 20 -19.22 -8.78 -7.52
N ASP A 21 -18.07 -9.32 -7.93
CA ASP A 21 -18.03 -10.61 -8.61
C ASP A 21 -18.35 -11.78 -7.67
N ALA A 22 -18.53 -12.97 -8.23
CA ALA A 22 -18.87 -14.16 -7.45
C ALA A 22 -17.79 -14.55 -6.42
N ALA A 23 -16.51 -14.22 -6.66
CA ALA A 23 -15.42 -14.52 -5.73
C ALA A 23 -15.43 -13.54 -4.54
N GLN A 24 -15.62 -12.26 -4.80
CA GLN A 24 -15.78 -11.19 -3.83
C GLN A 24 -17.03 -11.39 -2.98
N GLN A 25 -18.15 -11.83 -3.56
CA GLN A 25 -19.37 -12.17 -2.81
C GLN A 25 -19.12 -13.31 -1.81
N ARG A 26 -18.54 -14.43 -2.26
CA ARG A 26 -18.19 -15.55 -1.36
C ARG A 26 -17.21 -15.14 -0.26
N LEU A 27 -16.26 -14.27 -0.60
CA LEU A 27 -15.30 -13.74 0.35
C LEU A 27 -16.00 -12.84 1.38
N LEU A 28 -16.87 -11.94 0.94
CA LEU A 28 -17.65 -11.05 1.81
C LEU A 28 -18.56 -11.84 2.75
N GLU A 29 -19.23 -12.90 2.26
CA GLU A 29 -20.01 -13.82 3.09
C GLU A 29 -19.14 -14.49 4.18
N THR A 30 -17.96 -14.97 3.79
CA THR A 30 -17.00 -15.61 4.70
C THR A 30 -16.53 -14.64 5.78
N LEU A 31 -16.19 -13.41 5.39
CA LEU A 31 -15.73 -12.35 6.27
C LEU A 31 -16.84 -11.88 7.22
N GLY A 32 -18.05 -11.64 6.70
CA GLY A 32 -19.22 -11.23 7.48
C GLY A 32 -19.61 -12.28 8.52
N GLY A 33 -19.64 -13.56 8.12
CA GLY A 33 -19.90 -14.67 9.04
C GLY A 33 -18.87 -14.77 10.16
N TRP A 34 -17.59 -14.58 9.85
CA TRP A 34 -16.54 -14.54 10.87
C TRP A 34 -16.71 -13.36 11.83
N LEU A 35 -16.92 -12.14 11.32
CA LEU A 35 -17.04 -10.95 12.16
C LEU A 35 -18.27 -11.03 13.05
N GLN A 36 -19.40 -11.50 12.52
CA GLN A 36 -20.62 -11.72 13.29
C GLN A 36 -20.38 -12.70 14.44
N ALA A 37 -19.70 -13.82 14.16
CA ALA A 37 -19.36 -14.80 15.18
C ALA A 37 -18.38 -14.24 16.23
N ARG A 38 -17.43 -13.38 15.82
CA ARG A 38 -16.44 -12.76 16.71
C ARG A 38 -17.05 -11.69 17.63
N LEU A 39 -18.10 -11.01 17.17
CA LEU A 39 -18.82 -9.99 17.95
C LEU A 39 -19.78 -10.59 18.98
N GLN A 40 -20.22 -11.84 18.81
CA GLN A 40 -21.09 -12.51 19.77
C GLN A 40 -20.36 -12.83 21.09
N PRO A 41 -21.04 -12.71 22.25
CA PRO A 41 -20.45 -13.05 23.54
C PRO A 41 -20.13 -14.54 23.62
N SER A 42 -18.88 -14.87 23.96
CA SER A 42 -18.36 -16.23 24.08
C SER A 42 -18.98 -16.95 25.27
N ARG A 43 -20.16 -17.56 25.09
CA ARG A 43 -20.77 -18.31 26.20
C ARG A 43 -20.28 -19.76 26.30
N TRP A 44 -20.12 -20.51 25.19
CA TRP A 44 -19.79 -21.95 25.29
C TRP A 44 -19.10 -22.60 24.07
N ARG A 45 -18.52 -21.83 23.12
CA ARG A 45 -17.86 -22.36 21.91
C ARG A 45 -16.42 -21.87 21.76
N ARG A 46 -15.58 -22.63 21.03
CA ARG A 46 -14.26 -22.15 20.57
C ARG A 46 -14.45 -20.79 19.90
N ARG A 47 -13.82 -19.78 20.48
CA ARG A 47 -13.93 -18.40 20.02
C ARG A 47 -13.36 -18.29 18.60
N ALA A 48 -14.05 -17.55 17.73
CA ALA A 48 -13.54 -17.27 16.39
C ALA A 48 -12.15 -16.59 16.47
N ALA A 49 -11.34 -16.80 15.42
CA ALA A 49 -10.03 -16.17 15.26
C ALA A 49 -10.08 -14.68 15.61
N ALA A 50 -9.05 -14.17 16.26
CA ALA A 50 -9.01 -12.79 16.74
C ALA A 50 -8.98 -11.78 15.60
N GLY A 51 -8.45 -12.17 14.45
CA GLY A 51 -8.45 -11.34 13.25
C GLY A 51 -8.73 -12.07 11.95
N VAL A 52 -8.76 -11.29 10.88
CA VAL A 52 -8.69 -11.75 9.49
C VAL A 52 -7.54 -11.03 8.80
N TYR A 53 -6.78 -11.80 8.05
CA TYR A 53 -5.76 -11.28 7.14
C TYR A 53 -6.16 -11.55 5.70
N LEU A 54 -6.61 -10.51 5.00
CA LEU A 54 -7.00 -10.58 3.59
C LEU A 54 -5.85 -10.10 2.71
N TRP A 55 -5.35 -10.98 1.85
CA TRP A 55 -4.27 -10.65 0.93
C TRP A 55 -4.59 -11.00 -0.51
N GLY A 56 -3.86 -10.38 -1.44
CA GLY A 56 -4.00 -10.61 -2.88
C GLY A 56 -3.47 -9.42 -3.66
N GLY A 57 -3.45 -9.50 -4.98
CA GLY A 57 -2.93 -8.45 -5.84
C GLY A 57 -3.58 -7.07 -5.65
N VAL A 58 -2.96 -6.06 -6.25
CA VAL A 58 -3.40 -4.66 -6.21
C VAL A 58 -4.72 -4.49 -6.97
N GLY A 59 -5.52 -3.51 -6.54
CA GLY A 59 -6.75 -3.12 -7.23
C GLY A 59 -7.86 -4.17 -7.28
N ARG A 60 -7.75 -5.23 -6.46
CA ARG A 60 -8.73 -6.33 -6.45
C ARG A 60 -9.96 -6.10 -5.56
N GLY A 61 -10.00 -4.99 -4.83
CA GLY A 61 -11.13 -4.63 -3.95
C GLY A 61 -11.01 -5.11 -2.49
N LYS A 62 -9.80 -5.42 -1.98
CA LYS A 62 -9.60 -5.85 -0.59
C LYS A 62 -10.12 -4.81 0.41
N SER A 63 -9.69 -3.56 0.23
CA SER A 63 -10.09 -2.44 1.08
C SER A 63 -11.57 -2.14 0.94
N LEU A 64 -12.16 -2.30 -0.27
CA LEU A 64 -13.60 -2.16 -0.48
C LEU A 64 -14.40 -3.14 0.40
N LEU A 65 -14.05 -4.42 0.40
CA LEU A 65 -14.76 -5.44 1.19
C LEU A 65 -14.60 -5.21 2.69
N LEU A 66 -13.38 -4.93 3.15
CA LEU A 66 -13.10 -4.71 4.56
C LEU A 66 -13.71 -3.40 5.09
N ASP A 67 -13.71 -2.33 4.29
CA ASP A 67 -14.38 -1.07 4.64
C ASP A 67 -15.88 -1.24 4.78
N ALA A 68 -16.51 -1.96 3.85
CA ALA A 68 -17.94 -2.21 3.91
C ALA A 68 -18.32 -3.01 5.18
N LEU A 69 -17.50 -3.99 5.56
CA LEU A 69 -17.68 -4.73 6.81
C LEU A 69 -17.41 -3.89 8.05
N LEU A 70 -16.35 -3.08 8.05
CA LEU A 70 -16.04 -2.16 9.13
C LEU A 70 -17.20 -1.18 9.36
N GLN A 71 -17.80 -0.68 8.29
CA GLN A 71 -18.97 0.19 8.33
C GLN A 71 -20.21 -0.54 8.85
N ALA A 72 -20.48 -1.74 8.36
CA ALA A 72 -21.63 -2.56 8.76
C ALA A 72 -21.54 -3.08 10.21
N ALA A 73 -20.33 -3.24 10.76
CA ALA A 73 -20.12 -3.75 12.11
C ALA A 73 -20.90 -2.93 13.16
N PRO A 74 -21.74 -3.56 14.02
CA PRO A 74 -22.47 -2.91 15.11
C PRO A 74 -21.53 -2.62 16.31
N CYS A 75 -20.40 -1.97 16.03
CA CYS A 75 -19.42 -1.54 17.00
C CYS A 75 -19.11 -0.07 16.75
N THR A 76 -19.24 0.75 17.79
CA THR A 76 -18.96 2.20 17.74
C THR A 76 -17.47 2.49 17.86
N ALA A 77 -16.76 1.75 18.72
CA ALA A 77 -15.32 1.85 18.94
C ALA A 77 -14.54 1.10 17.85
N LYS A 78 -14.47 1.70 16.65
CA LYS A 78 -13.76 1.14 15.49
C LYS A 78 -12.77 2.14 14.92
N ARG A 79 -11.63 1.64 14.44
CA ARG A 79 -10.53 2.47 13.97
C ARG A 79 -9.92 1.88 12.70
N ARG A 80 -9.86 2.66 11.63
CA ARG A 80 -9.06 2.37 10.43
C ARG A 80 -7.77 3.17 10.49
N VAL A 81 -6.64 2.54 10.21
CA VAL A 81 -5.33 3.18 10.22
C VAL A 81 -4.36 2.45 9.29
N HIS A 82 -3.49 3.20 8.61
CA HIS A 82 -2.37 2.61 7.87
C HIS A 82 -1.32 2.10 8.87
N VAL A 83 -0.69 0.96 8.57
CA VAL A 83 0.26 0.32 9.51
C VAL A 83 1.40 1.23 9.93
N HIS A 84 1.95 2.03 9.01
CA HIS A 84 3.05 2.95 9.31
C HIS A 84 2.64 4.05 10.29
N ALA A 85 1.43 4.60 10.14
CA ALA A 85 0.90 5.61 11.06
C ALA A 85 0.69 5.02 12.46
N LEU A 86 0.19 3.78 12.56
CA LEU A 86 0.07 3.09 13.84
C LEU A 86 1.43 2.86 14.49
N LEU A 87 2.44 2.44 13.73
CA LEU A 87 3.78 2.20 14.25
C LEU A 87 4.42 3.49 14.80
N GLN A 88 4.28 4.61 14.07
CA GLN A 88 4.75 5.91 14.53
C GLN A 88 4.08 6.34 15.85
N GLU A 89 2.76 6.18 15.93
CA GLU A 89 2.01 6.48 17.14
C GLU A 89 2.43 5.59 18.31
N VAL A 90 2.58 4.28 18.09
CA VAL A 90 3.04 3.34 19.11
C VAL A 90 4.42 3.72 19.61
N GLN A 91 5.36 4.05 18.71
CA GLN A 91 6.69 4.51 19.08
C GLN A 91 6.64 5.80 19.91
N GLN A 92 5.80 6.77 19.54
CA GLN A 92 5.61 8.00 20.33
C GLN A 92 5.05 7.73 21.73
N ARG A 93 4.04 6.86 21.86
CA ARG A 93 3.47 6.50 23.16
C ARG A 93 4.46 5.69 24.01
N LEU A 94 5.26 4.82 23.40
CA LEU A 94 6.32 4.09 24.11
C LEU A 94 7.34 5.03 24.76
N LEU A 95 7.68 6.14 24.10
CA LEU A 95 8.57 7.17 24.67
C LEU A 95 7.92 7.86 25.89
N ALA A 96 6.62 8.12 25.85
CA ALA A 96 5.89 8.71 26.97
C ALA A 96 5.79 7.77 28.19
N HIS A 97 5.92 6.46 27.98
CA HIS A 97 5.91 5.43 29.01
C HIS A 97 7.30 4.84 29.29
N ALA A 98 8.37 5.54 28.90
CA ALA A 98 9.73 5.11 29.17
C ALA A 98 9.96 4.91 30.68
N GLY A 99 10.58 3.78 31.04
CA GLY A 99 10.88 3.43 32.43
C GLY A 99 9.84 2.52 33.10
N LEU A 100 8.69 2.24 32.47
CA LEU A 100 7.81 1.17 32.92
C LEU A 100 8.42 -0.21 32.62
N ALA A 101 8.04 -1.22 33.41
CA ALA A 101 8.48 -2.60 33.22
C ALA A 101 7.97 -3.19 31.88
N ASP A 102 6.73 -2.87 31.50
CA ASP A 102 6.18 -3.21 30.18
C ASP A 102 5.42 -2.02 29.58
N PRO A 103 6.13 -1.08 28.93
CA PRO A 103 5.52 0.08 28.28
C PRO A 103 4.57 -0.33 27.15
N LEU A 104 4.82 -1.45 26.47
CA LEU A 104 4.01 -1.87 25.32
C LEU A 104 2.65 -2.41 25.75
N ALA A 105 2.58 -3.14 26.87
CA ALA A 105 1.31 -3.53 27.47
C ALA A 105 0.45 -2.30 27.81
N ARG A 106 1.09 -1.24 28.34
CA ARG A 106 0.38 0.02 28.63
C ARG A 106 -0.16 0.70 27.37
N VAL A 107 0.66 0.78 26.32
CA VAL A 107 0.20 1.31 25.02
C VAL A 107 -0.97 0.47 24.47
N ALA A 108 -0.93 -0.86 24.62
CA ALA A 108 -2.02 -1.73 24.20
C ALA A 108 -3.31 -1.50 25.02
N ASP A 109 -3.22 -1.20 26.32
CA ASP A 109 -4.38 -0.82 27.14
C ASP A 109 -5.06 0.44 26.58
N GLU A 110 -4.26 1.45 26.25
CA GLU A 110 -4.76 2.73 25.75
C GLU A 110 -5.41 2.58 24.37
N LEU A 111 -4.76 1.86 23.46
CA LEU A 111 -5.34 1.57 22.15
C LEU A 111 -6.64 0.76 22.27
N ALA A 112 -6.68 -0.26 23.14
CA ALA A 112 -7.88 -1.07 23.35
C ALA A 112 -9.04 -0.28 23.99
N ALA A 113 -8.74 0.75 24.78
CA ALA A 113 -9.74 1.67 25.31
C ALA A 113 -10.33 2.58 24.23
N GLU A 114 -9.54 2.95 23.21
CA GLU A 114 -9.96 3.80 22.10
C GLU A 114 -10.77 3.03 21.04
N ALA A 115 -10.37 1.79 20.73
CA ALA A 115 -11.02 0.98 19.71
C ALA A 115 -10.99 -0.51 20.04
N ARG A 116 -12.09 -1.19 19.71
CA ARG A 116 -12.21 -2.65 19.80
C ARG A 116 -12.04 -3.32 18.45
N LEU A 117 -12.40 -2.66 17.35
CA LEU A 117 -12.26 -3.17 15.99
C LEU A 117 -11.26 -2.32 15.22
N PHE A 118 -10.09 -2.90 14.95
CA PHE A 118 -9.03 -2.26 14.17
C PHE A 118 -9.05 -2.77 12.75
N TYR A 119 -8.96 -1.85 11.80
CA TYR A 119 -8.65 -2.13 10.42
C TYR A 119 -7.28 -1.53 10.08
N LEU A 120 -6.29 -2.41 9.97
CA LEU A 120 -4.93 -2.12 9.59
C LEU A 120 -4.82 -2.24 8.07
N ASP A 121 -4.96 -1.11 7.40
CA ASP A 121 -4.91 -1.02 5.94
C ASP A 121 -3.46 -0.97 5.44
N GLU A 122 -3.28 -1.40 4.19
CA GLU A 122 -1.98 -1.43 3.49
C GLU A 122 -0.87 -2.04 4.34
N PHE A 123 -1.12 -3.27 4.78
CA PHE A 123 -0.17 -4.01 5.60
C PHE A 123 1.04 -4.43 4.78
N HIS A 124 2.05 -3.56 4.78
CA HIS A 124 3.38 -3.82 4.26
C HIS A 124 4.39 -3.26 5.26
N VAL A 125 5.43 -4.04 5.59
CA VAL A 125 6.42 -3.66 6.60
C VAL A 125 7.79 -3.65 5.94
N HIS A 126 8.39 -2.47 5.84
CA HIS A 126 9.67 -2.27 5.16
C HIS A 126 10.89 -2.45 6.09
N ASP A 127 10.71 -2.29 7.40
CA ASP A 127 11.77 -2.40 8.40
C ASP A 127 11.55 -3.54 9.40
N ILE A 128 12.65 -4.16 9.83
CA ILE A 128 12.62 -5.30 10.74
C ILE A 128 12.20 -4.92 12.17
N GLY A 129 12.58 -3.72 12.62
CA GLY A 129 12.22 -3.20 13.94
C GLY A 129 10.72 -2.96 14.03
N ASP A 130 10.13 -2.41 12.97
CA ASP A 130 8.69 -2.22 12.84
C ASP A 130 7.93 -3.56 12.89
N ALA A 131 8.43 -4.59 12.21
CA ALA A 131 7.83 -5.93 12.24
C ALA A 131 7.85 -6.54 13.65
N ILE A 132 8.98 -6.42 14.35
CA ILE A 132 9.15 -6.91 15.72
C ILE A 132 8.20 -6.16 16.66
N LEU A 133 8.13 -4.83 16.54
CA LEU A 133 7.25 -4.00 17.35
C LEU A 133 5.78 -4.38 17.13
N LEU A 134 5.37 -4.50 15.87
CA LEU A 134 4.01 -4.87 15.49
C LEU A 134 3.64 -6.25 16.02
N GLY A 135 4.53 -7.24 15.87
CA GLY A 135 4.32 -8.58 16.41
C GLY A 135 4.13 -8.61 17.91
N ARG A 136 4.94 -7.84 18.64
CA ARG A 136 4.81 -7.70 20.09
C ARG A 136 3.56 -6.94 20.51
N LEU A 137 3.04 -6.05 19.67
CA LEU A 137 1.82 -5.28 19.93
C LEU A 137 0.55 -6.11 19.68
N LEU A 138 0.53 -6.95 18.65
CA LEU A 138 -0.68 -7.72 18.28
C LEU A 138 -1.16 -8.62 19.40
N GLN A 139 -0.24 -9.29 20.10
CA GLN A 139 -0.60 -10.24 21.14
C GLN A 139 -1.32 -9.57 22.34
N PRO A 140 -0.79 -8.50 22.96
CA PRO A 140 -1.51 -7.70 23.95
C PRO A 140 -2.89 -7.19 23.49
N LEU A 141 -3.03 -6.76 22.23
CA LEU A 141 -4.32 -6.34 21.67
C LEU A 141 -5.31 -7.51 21.60
N ILE A 142 -4.85 -8.68 21.17
CA ILE A 142 -5.65 -9.91 21.10
C ILE A 142 -6.11 -10.35 22.50
N GLU A 143 -5.23 -10.27 23.49
CA GLU A 143 -5.53 -10.59 24.90
C GLU A 143 -6.59 -9.65 25.49
N ARG A 144 -6.65 -8.40 25.01
CA ARG A 144 -7.68 -7.40 25.33
C ARG A 144 -8.94 -7.52 24.48
N ASP A 145 -9.11 -8.66 23.79
CA ASP A 145 -10.25 -8.95 22.96
C ASP A 145 -10.49 -7.99 21.78
N CYS A 146 -9.43 -7.29 21.34
CA CYS A 146 -9.46 -6.51 20.11
C CYS A 146 -9.68 -7.44 18.90
N ILE A 147 -10.35 -6.90 17.89
CA ILE A 147 -10.65 -7.56 16.62
C ILE A 147 -9.82 -6.89 15.56
N LEU A 148 -9.08 -7.68 14.77
CA LEU A 148 -8.10 -7.18 13.83
C LEU A 148 -8.48 -7.53 12.39
N LEU A 149 -8.61 -6.53 11.53
CA LEU A 149 -8.73 -6.67 10.08
C LEU A 149 -7.42 -6.21 9.45
N PHE A 150 -6.87 -7.00 8.55
CA PHE A 150 -5.67 -6.64 7.79
C PHE A 150 -5.95 -6.76 6.28
N SER A 151 -5.54 -5.77 5.51
CA SER A 151 -5.42 -5.85 4.04
C SER A 151 -3.93 -5.85 3.66
N SER A 152 -3.51 -6.74 2.75
CA SER A 152 -2.13 -6.74 2.24
C SER A 152 -2.03 -7.13 0.77
N ASN A 153 -0.96 -6.73 0.11
CA ASN A 153 -0.61 -7.22 -1.22
C ASN A 153 0.16 -8.55 -1.17
N TYR A 154 0.62 -8.98 0.00
CA TYR A 154 1.51 -10.12 0.18
C TYR A 154 0.89 -11.15 1.10
N ALA A 155 1.21 -12.44 0.91
CA ALA A 155 0.89 -13.45 1.91
C ALA A 155 1.71 -13.19 3.20
N PRO A 156 1.29 -13.69 4.38
CA PRO A 156 2.05 -13.48 5.62
C PRO A 156 3.52 -13.92 5.55
N ALA A 157 3.82 -14.99 4.79
CA ALA A 157 5.17 -15.49 4.59
C ALA A 157 6.02 -14.61 3.64
N GLU A 158 5.39 -13.77 2.82
CA GLU A 158 6.01 -12.95 1.77
C GLU A 158 6.12 -11.47 2.17
N LEU A 159 5.63 -11.11 3.35
CA LEU A 159 5.60 -9.73 3.85
C LEU A 159 6.99 -9.08 4.00
N CYS A 160 8.05 -9.89 4.10
CA CYS A 160 9.43 -9.40 4.13
C CYS A 160 10.22 -10.05 2.98
N PRO A 161 10.32 -9.39 1.82
CA PRO A 161 11.03 -9.94 0.67
C PRO A 161 12.56 -9.93 0.85
N ASN A 162 13.09 -9.18 1.83
CA ASN A 162 14.52 -9.10 2.07
C ASN A 162 15.06 -10.40 2.69
N PRO A 163 15.93 -11.16 2.00
CA PRO A 163 16.44 -12.45 2.47
C PRO A 163 17.21 -12.37 3.79
N LEU A 164 17.86 -11.23 4.07
CA LEU A 164 18.65 -11.02 5.28
C LEU A 164 17.78 -10.97 6.55
N TYR A 165 16.52 -10.57 6.40
CA TYR A 165 15.61 -10.32 7.51
C TYR A 165 14.43 -11.29 7.57
N HIS A 166 14.23 -12.07 6.50
CA HIS A 166 13.16 -13.06 6.38
C HIS A 166 13.09 -14.02 7.58
N SER A 167 14.24 -14.51 8.07
CA SER A 167 14.29 -15.42 9.24
C SER A 167 13.76 -14.78 10.52
N ARG A 168 13.98 -13.48 10.71
CA ARG A 168 13.47 -12.72 11.87
C ARG A 168 12.02 -12.28 11.69
N PHE A 169 11.51 -12.27 10.46
CA PHE A 169 10.11 -11.97 10.16
C PHE A 169 9.20 -13.18 10.36
N LYS A 170 9.73 -14.40 10.24
CA LYS A 170 8.99 -15.65 10.40
C LYS A 170 8.11 -15.73 11.68
N PRO A 171 8.60 -15.37 12.88
CA PRO A 171 7.77 -15.39 14.08
C PRO A 171 6.53 -14.48 13.98
N PHE A 172 6.65 -13.35 13.30
CA PHE A 172 5.52 -12.45 13.08
C PHE A 172 4.46 -13.07 12.14
N ALA A 173 4.91 -13.66 11.03
CA ALA A 173 4.04 -14.38 10.11
C ALA A 173 3.29 -15.53 10.81
N GLU A 174 3.97 -16.24 11.73
CA GLU A 174 3.37 -17.30 12.55
C GLU A 174 2.29 -16.77 13.50
N VAL A 175 2.49 -15.59 14.12
CA VAL A 175 1.46 -14.93 14.94
C VAL A 175 0.22 -14.62 14.10
N LEU A 176 0.40 -14.04 12.91
CA LEU A 176 -0.71 -13.78 11.99
C LEU A 176 -1.45 -15.07 11.61
N GLN A 177 -0.73 -16.13 11.24
CA GLN A 177 -1.33 -17.41 10.87
C GLN A 177 -2.06 -18.10 12.03
N ARG A 178 -1.55 -17.94 13.26
CA ARG A 178 -2.14 -18.55 14.46
C ARG A 178 -3.41 -17.84 14.92
N HIS A 179 -3.41 -16.51 14.86
CA HIS A 179 -4.47 -15.69 15.46
C HIS A 179 -5.46 -15.11 14.44
N CYS A 180 -5.09 -15.09 13.16
CA CYS A 180 -5.95 -14.59 12.09
C CYS A 180 -6.39 -15.71 11.15
N ARG A 181 -7.61 -15.57 10.63
CA ARG A 181 -8.01 -16.32 9.45
C ARG A 181 -7.36 -15.68 8.22
N VAL A 182 -6.40 -16.38 7.63
CA VAL A 182 -5.72 -15.92 6.41
C VAL A 182 -6.58 -16.27 5.20
N LEU A 183 -6.96 -15.26 4.42
CA LEU A 183 -7.79 -15.40 3.23
C LEU A 183 -7.07 -14.77 2.05
N GLN A 184 -7.01 -15.51 0.94
CA GLN A 184 -6.49 -15.02 -0.31
C GLN A 184 -7.65 -14.56 -1.19
N MET A 185 -7.53 -13.38 -1.76
CA MET A 185 -8.36 -12.94 -2.86
C MET A 185 -7.75 -13.42 -4.16
N ALA A 186 -8.51 -14.24 -4.90
CA ALA A 186 -8.04 -14.91 -6.10
C ALA A 186 -7.54 -13.91 -7.17
N ALA A 187 -6.68 -14.41 -8.07
CA ALA A 187 -6.37 -13.71 -9.29
C ALA A 187 -7.66 -13.50 -10.12
N GLY A 188 -7.77 -12.36 -10.78
CA GLY A 188 -8.99 -11.79 -11.37
C GLY A 188 -8.63 -10.47 -12.05
N PRO A 189 -9.58 -9.77 -12.65
CA PRO A 189 -9.32 -8.45 -13.21
C PRO A 189 -8.91 -7.47 -12.10
N ASP A 190 -7.95 -6.60 -12.40
CA ASP A 190 -7.73 -5.42 -11.57
C ASP A 190 -8.89 -4.45 -11.84
N TYR A 191 -9.68 -4.12 -10.82
CA TYR A 191 -10.84 -3.26 -11.01
C TYR A 191 -10.44 -1.79 -11.25
N ARG A 192 -9.19 -1.40 -10.93
CA ARG A 192 -8.64 -0.13 -11.42
C ARG A 192 -8.49 -0.17 -12.94
N GLN A 193 -8.10 -1.30 -13.53
CA GLN A 193 -8.03 -1.47 -15.00
C GLN A 193 -9.41 -1.41 -15.66
N GLN A 194 -10.47 -1.87 -14.99
CA GLN A 194 -11.83 -1.82 -15.54
C GLN A 194 -12.45 -0.42 -15.56
N SER A 195 -11.90 0.54 -14.82
CA SER A 195 -12.31 1.94 -14.93
C SER A 195 -11.98 2.52 -16.31
N GLY A 196 -11.06 1.90 -17.06
CA GLY A 196 -10.51 2.42 -18.31
C GLY A 196 -9.73 3.72 -18.13
N GLN A 197 -9.59 4.21 -16.89
CA GLN A 197 -8.86 5.44 -16.62
C GLN A 197 -7.38 5.15 -16.42
N PRO A 198 -6.50 5.84 -17.14
CA PRO A 198 -5.07 5.72 -16.95
C PRO A 198 -4.69 6.22 -15.55
N TRP A 199 -3.78 5.50 -14.89
CA TRP A 199 -3.29 5.88 -13.55
C TRP A 199 -2.18 6.94 -13.60
N GLY A 200 -1.90 7.49 -14.78
CA GLY A 200 -0.82 8.41 -15.03
C GLY A 200 -0.59 8.64 -16.52
N LEU A 201 0.53 9.28 -16.83
CA LEU A 201 0.86 9.76 -18.17
C LEU A 201 2.27 9.31 -18.57
N TYR A 202 2.42 8.86 -19.81
CA TYR A 202 3.71 8.67 -20.47
C TYR A 202 3.82 9.67 -21.62
N LEU A 203 4.72 10.64 -21.47
CA LEU A 203 5.03 11.66 -22.47
C LEU A 203 6.25 11.22 -23.28
N HIS A 204 6.02 10.88 -24.55
CA HIS A 204 7.07 10.71 -25.53
C HIS A 204 7.32 12.06 -26.23
N GLY A 205 8.47 12.67 -25.98
CA GLY A 205 8.81 13.98 -26.54
C GLY A 205 9.95 14.64 -25.77
N PRO A 206 10.37 15.86 -26.17
CA PRO A 206 11.43 16.59 -25.47
C PRO A 206 11.01 17.00 -24.05
N GLU A 207 11.99 17.21 -23.17
CA GLU A 207 11.77 17.62 -21.76
C GLU A 207 10.95 18.92 -21.63
N CYS A 208 11.08 19.85 -22.59
CA CYS A 208 10.39 21.15 -22.59
C CYS A 208 8.85 21.04 -22.54
N VAL A 209 8.28 19.91 -22.97
CA VAL A 209 6.83 19.64 -22.87
C VAL A 209 6.36 19.65 -21.42
N LEU A 210 7.18 19.13 -20.50
CA LEU A 210 6.86 19.16 -19.07
C LEU A 210 7.03 20.56 -18.49
N ASP A 211 8.03 21.32 -18.94
CA ASP A 211 8.21 22.72 -18.53
C ASP A 211 7.00 23.59 -18.85
N GLU A 212 6.38 23.39 -20.02
CA GLU A 212 5.16 24.09 -20.40
C GLU A 212 3.97 23.65 -19.53
N ARG A 213 3.74 22.32 -19.43
CA ARG A 213 2.60 21.75 -18.69
C ARG A 213 2.65 22.00 -17.19
N LEU A 214 3.84 22.17 -16.62
CA LEU A 214 4.08 22.42 -15.21
C LEU A 214 4.66 23.81 -14.97
N SER A 215 4.39 24.75 -15.88
CA SER A 215 4.88 26.13 -15.80
C SER A 215 4.42 26.86 -14.52
N GLU A 216 3.23 26.54 -14.01
CA GLU A 216 2.69 27.06 -12.76
C GLU A 216 3.26 26.38 -11.51
N LEU A 217 3.96 25.24 -11.66
CA LEU A 217 4.52 24.52 -10.52
C LEU A 217 5.68 25.31 -9.91
N PRO A 218 5.64 25.61 -8.59
CA PRO A 218 6.72 26.35 -7.94
C PRO A 218 8.07 25.66 -8.13
N ARG A 219 9.05 26.43 -8.62
CA ARG A 219 10.43 25.96 -8.82
C ARG A 219 11.16 25.87 -7.48
N VAL A 220 10.94 24.77 -6.79
CA VAL A 220 11.75 24.37 -5.63
C VAL A 220 12.84 23.42 -6.09
N THR A 221 14.05 23.58 -5.57
CA THR A 221 15.23 22.87 -6.06
C THR A 221 15.65 21.71 -5.18
N GLN A 222 15.16 21.62 -3.94
CA GLN A 222 15.57 20.59 -2.99
C GLN A 222 14.44 20.11 -2.08
N LEU A 223 14.49 18.83 -1.74
CA LEU A 223 13.61 18.20 -0.76
C LEU A 223 14.42 17.29 0.17
N ALA A 224 14.29 17.51 1.48
CA ALA A 224 14.82 16.59 2.47
C ALA A 224 13.95 15.33 2.55
N LEU A 225 14.57 14.16 2.39
CA LEU A 225 13.96 12.85 2.50
C LEU A 225 14.80 11.98 3.45
N GLY A 226 14.45 12.02 4.74
CA GLY A 226 15.25 11.38 5.79
C GLY A 226 16.65 11.98 5.86
N ARG A 227 17.68 11.18 5.51
CA ARG A 227 19.09 11.62 5.48
C ARG A 227 19.54 12.09 4.09
N GLN A 228 18.70 11.95 3.08
CA GLN A 228 19.00 12.34 1.70
C GLN A 228 18.41 13.71 1.40
N THR A 229 19.04 14.42 0.46
CA THR A 229 18.46 15.62 -0.16
C THR A 229 18.29 15.35 -1.64
N LEU A 230 17.04 15.35 -2.11
CA LEU A 230 16.72 15.15 -3.51
C LEU A 230 16.76 16.49 -4.26
N ALA A 231 17.39 16.49 -5.42
CA ALA A 231 17.30 17.60 -6.37
C ALA A 231 15.94 17.56 -7.06
N LEU A 232 15.27 18.71 -7.12
CA LEU A 232 13.93 18.88 -7.68
C LEU A 232 13.92 19.84 -8.86
N ARG A 233 12.93 19.65 -9.74
CA ARG A 233 12.55 20.60 -10.80
C ARG A 233 11.42 21.52 -10.35
N GLY A 234 10.55 21.05 -9.46
CA GLY A 234 9.51 21.84 -8.82
C GLY A 234 8.66 21.01 -7.86
N MET A 235 7.93 21.65 -6.96
CA MET A 235 6.92 20.98 -6.14
C MET A 235 5.87 21.96 -5.60
N ASP A 236 4.70 21.41 -5.29
CA ASP A 236 3.70 22.02 -4.42
C ASP A 236 3.18 20.99 -3.40
N ALA A 237 2.00 21.21 -2.81
CA ALA A 237 1.42 20.28 -1.83
C ALA A 237 0.89 18.96 -2.46
N HIS A 238 0.76 18.91 -3.78
CA HIS A 238 0.14 17.80 -4.51
C HIS A 238 1.11 17.09 -5.47
N THR A 239 1.96 17.86 -6.15
CA THR A 239 2.82 17.43 -7.24
C THR A 239 4.28 17.56 -6.84
N LEU A 240 5.03 16.49 -7.09
CA LEU A 240 6.48 16.46 -6.97
C LEU A 240 7.09 16.23 -8.35
N TRP A 241 7.99 17.11 -8.78
CA TRP A 241 8.67 16.98 -10.08
C TRP A 241 10.20 16.98 -9.92
N LEU A 242 10.83 15.97 -10.52
CA LEU A 242 12.27 15.75 -10.52
C LEU A 242 12.71 14.86 -11.69
N ASP A 243 14.01 14.72 -11.88
CA ASP A 243 14.59 13.90 -12.94
C ASP A 243 14.81 12.46 -12.51
N PHE A 244 14.90 11.56 -13.49
CA PHE A 244 15.29 10.16 -13.30
C PHE A 244 16.55 10.00 -12.43
N ALA A 245 17.56 10.84 -12.66
CA ALA A 245 18.82 10.82 -11.92
C ALA A 245 18.63 11.02 -10.40
N ALA A 246 17.70 11.90 -9.99
CA ALA A 246 17.43 12.16 -8.59
C ALA A 246 16.81 10.94 -7.86
N LEU A 247 16.11 10.06 -8.59
CA LEU A 247 15.44 8.88 -8.01
C LEU A 247 16.25 7.60 -8.16
N CYS A 248 16.83 7.39 -9.33
CA CYS A 248 17.36 6.08 -9.72
C CYS A 248 18.89 6.02 -9.67
N GLN A 249 19.57 7.17 -9.73
CA GLN A 249 21.04 7.27 -9.59
C GLN A 249 21.49 7.60 -8.17
N GLN A 250 20.53 7.77 -7.26
CA GLN A 250 20.78 7.92 -5.83
C GLN A 250 20.53 6.58 -5.12
N PRO A 251 21.20 6.31 -3.99
CA PRO A 251 21.01 5.08 -3.22
C PRO A 251 19.73 5.15 -2.37
N LEU A 252 18.58 5.33 -3.04
CA LEU A 252 17.27 5.33 -2.40
C LEU A 252 16.79 3.90 -2.16
N ALA A 253 16.12 3.72 -1.02
CA ALA A 253 15.47 2.48 -0.63
C ALA A 253 13.97 2.51 -0.97
N SER A 254 13.31 1.36 -0.96
CA SER A 254 11.86 1.26 -1.20
C SER A 254 11.03 2.12 -0.24
N SER A 255 11.49 2.29 1.01
CA SER A 255 10.83 3.17 1.99
C SER A 255 10.84 4.64 1.58
N ASP A 256 11.87 5.08 0.85
CA ASP A 256 12.00 6.46 0.38
C ASP A 256 10.93 6.75 -0.68
N TYR A 257 10.76 5.86 -1.66
CA TYR A 257 9.70 5.97 -2.67
C TYR A 257 8.30 5.95 -2.05
N LEU A 258 8.08 5.11 -1.03
CA LEU A 258 6.79 5.09 -0.32
C LEU A 258 6.53 6.43 0.38
N ALA A 259 7.52 6.98 1.07
CA ALA A 259 7.40 8.27 1.74
C ALA A 259 7.08 9.41 0.75
N LEU A 260 7.66 9.37 -0.46
CA LEU A 260 7.29 10.28 -1.54
C LEU A 260 5.84 10.09 -1.98
N CYS A 261 5.41 8.84 -2.22
CA CYS A 261 4.03 8.54 -2.65
C CYS A 261 2.99 8.96 -1.61
N GLN A 262 3.28 8.79 -0.32
CA GLN A 262 2.42 9.22 0.80
C GLN A 262 2.29 10.74 0.89
N ARG A 263 3.36 11.47 0.54
CA ARG A 263 3.40 12.93 0.62
C ARG A 263 2.81 13.61 -0.61
N PHE A 264 3.01 13.02 -1.80
CA PHE A 264 2.65 13.62 -3.07
C PHE A 264 1.71 12.70 -3.84
N PRO A 265 0.43 13.08 -3.96
CA PRO A 265 -0.52 12.36 -4.79
C PRO A 265 -0.12 12.25 -6.27
N ARG A 266 0.72 13.16 -6.79
CA ARG A 266 1.31 13.09 -8.12
C ARG A 266 2.84 13.15 -8.06
N ILE A 267 3.49 12.25 -8.78
CA ILE A 267 4.95 12.27 -9.01
C ILE A 267 5.20 12.38 -10.52
N VAL A 268 6.03 13.36 -10.90
CA VAL A 268 6.47 13.59 -12.27
C VAL A 268 7.96 13.31 -12.36
N VAL A 269 8.34 12.46 -13.31
CA VAL A 269 9.74 12.08 -13.57
C VAL A 269 10.10 12.45 -15.01
N SER A 270 11.05 13.37 -15.15
CA SER A 270 11.62 13.79 -16.44
C SER A 270 12.92 13.05 -16.77
N ALA A 271 13.32 13.13 -18.04
CA ALA A 271 14.60 12.65 -18.54
C ALA A 271 14.80 11.13 -18.34
N LEU A 272 13.76 10.32 -18.57
CA LEU A 272 13.92 8.87 -18.50
C LEU A 272 14.78 8.37 -19.68
N PRO A 273 15.93 7.73 -19.41
CA PRO A 273 16.73 7.09 -20.45
C PRO A 273 16.11 5.76 -20.90
N ALA A 274 16.51 5.26 -22.06
CA ALA A 274 16.22 3.89 -22.45
C ALA A 274 16.81 2.91 -21.42
N LEU A 275 16.00 2.00 -20.88
CA LEU A 275 16.40 1.20 -19.72
C LEU A 275 17.53 0.21 -20.02
N ALA A 276 17.65 -0.23 -21.28
CA ALA A 276 18.77 -1.07 -21.72
C ALA A 276 20.16 -0.41 -21.52
N GLY A 277 20.22 0.93 -21.49
CA GLY A 277 21.45 1.68 -21.23
C GLY A 277 21.75 1.92 -19.74
N CYS A 278 20.82 1.59 -18.86
CA CYS A 278 20.96 1.78 -17.41
C CYS A 278 21.61 0.56 -16.74
N SER A 279 22.26 0.78 -15.61
CA SER A 279 22.68 -0.29 -14.70
C SER A 279 21.49 -1.07 -14.15
N LEU A 280 21.72 -2.31 -13.71
CA LEU A 280 20.68 -3.14 -13.08
C LEU A 280 20.09 -2.47 -11.82
N ASP A 281 20.90 -1.74 -11.05
CA ASP A 281 20.45 -1.02 -9.86
C ASP A 281 19.50 0.13 -10.21
N GLU A 282 19.82 0.90 -11.25
CA GLU A 282 18.94 1.97 -11.75
C GLU A 282 17.61 1.41 -12.29
N GLN A 283 17.67 0.32 -13.06
CA GLN A 283 16.48 -0.38 -13.56
C GLN A 283 15.60 -0.86 -12.39
N GLN A 284 16.21 -1.51 -11.39
CA GLN A 284 15.50 -2.01 -10.22
C GLN A 284 14.87 -0.88 -9.39
N ARG A 285 15.55 0.26 -9.26
CA ARG A 285 15.02 1.44 -8.56
C ARG A 285 13.81 2.04 -9.28
N LEU A 286 13.85 2.14 -10.60
CA LEU A 286 12.69 2.57 -11.38
C LEU A 286 11.53 1.59 -11.24
N VAL A 287 11.81 0.28 -11.31
CA VAL A 287 10.81 -0.77 -11.06
C VAL A 287 10.18 -0.59 -9.69
N ASN A 288 10.98 -0.40 -8.64
CA ASN A 288 10.48 -0.18 -7.29
C ASN A 288 9.60 1.06 -7.21
N LEU A 289 10.01 2.18 -7.81
CA LEU A 289 9.21 3.41 -7.85
C LEU A 289 7.86 3.19 -8.52
N ILE A 290 7.84 2.61 -9.72
CA ILE A 290 6.61 2.36 -10.49
C ILE A 290 5.69 1.43 -9.69
N ASP A 291 6.26 0.38 -9.13
CA ASP A 291 5.51 -0.61 -8.37
C ASP A 291 4.88 -0.01 -7.12
N ILE A 292 5.62 0.81 -6.37
CA ILE A 292 5.13 1.48 -5.17
C ILE A 292 4.09 2.55 -5.52
N ALA A 293 4.36 3.38 -6.53
CA ALA A 293 3.41 4.42 -6.97
C ALA A 293 2.09 3.80 -7.44
N TYR A 294 2.16 2.72 -8.22
CA TYR A 294 0.99 1.98 -8.66
C TYR A 294 0.21 1.39 -7.49
N ASP A 295 0.90 0.74 -6.55
CA ASP A 295 0.25 0.09 -5.42
C ASP A 295 -0.45 1.11 -4.53
N HIS A 296 0.22 2.23 -4.23
CA HIS A 296 -0.29 3.36 -3.45
C HIS A 296 -1.40 4.16 -4.17
N GLY A 297 -1.47 4.07 -5.51
CA GLY A 297 -2.42 4.87 -6.30
C GLY A 297 -1.98 6.31 -6.52
N THR A 298 -0.68 6.56 -6.49
CA THR A 298 -0.06 7.84 -6.85
C THR A 298 -0.11 8.02 -8.37
N GLU A 299 -0.56 9.19 -8.83
CA GLU A 299 -0.55 9.54 -10.25
C GLU A 299 0.89 9.71 -10.73
N LEU A 300 1.32 8.87 -11.69
CA LEU A 300 2.70 8.87 -12.18
C LEU A 300 2.80 9.47 -13.58
N TRP A 301 3.56 10.54 -13.74
CA TRP A 301 3.89 11.10 -15.04
C TRP A 301 5.35 10.80 -15.36
N LEU A 302 5.60 10.20 -16.52
CA LEU A 302 6.93 9.85 -17.00
C LEU A 302 7.17 10.56 -18.33
N GLN A 303 8.34 11.17 -18.51
CA GLN A 303 8.75 11.73 -19.79
C GLN A 303 10.06 11.09 -20.27
N SER A 304 10.07 10.72 -21.55
CA SER A 304 11.25 10.21 -22.25
C SER A 304 11.29 10.70 -23.69
N GLU A 305 12.48 10.79 -24.27
CA GLU A 305 12.67 11.04 -25.70
C GLU A 305 12.38 9.82 -26.58
N VAL A 306 12.16 8.64 -26.00
CA VAL A 306 11.84 7.41 -26.73
C VAL A 306 10.41 6.93 -26.42
N PRO A 307 9.75 6.22 -27.34
CA PRO A 307 8.44 5.63 -27.08
C PRO A 307 8.54 4.52 -26.02
N LEU A 308 7.44 4.22 -25.35
CA LEU A 308 7.41 3.31 -24.19
C LEU A 308 7.90 1.90 -24.53
N GLU A 309 7.65 1.43 -25.76
CA GLU A 309 8.10 0.14 -26.25
C GLU A 309 9.63 0.06 -26.30
N VAL A 310 10.28 1.16 -26.72
CA VAL A 310 11.74 1.28 -26.81
C VAL A 310 12.34 1.48 -25.42
N LEU A 311 11.70 2.28 -24.57
CA LEU A 311 12.10 2.46 -23.18
C LEU A 311 12.25 1.10 -22.46
N CYS A 312 11.28 0.20 -22.67
CA CYS A 312 11.21 -1.10 -22.03
C CYS A 312 11.99 -2.21 -22.78
N ALA A 313 12.53 -1.94 -23.97
CA ALA A 313 13.19 -2.96 -24.78
C ALA A 313 14.49 -3.45 -24.12
N GLY A 314 14.77 -4.76 -24.22
CA GLY A 314 16.02 -5.34 -23.72
C GLY A 314 16.11 -5.55 -22.21
N VAL A 315 15.08 -5.19 -21.43
CA VAL A 315 15.04 -5.43 -19.98
C VAL A 315 14.47 -6.83 -19.70
N GLY A 316 15.30 -7.70 -19.13
CA GLY A 316 14.98 -9.14 -18.95
C GLY A 316 15.08 -9.67 -17.53
N HIS A 317 15.21 -8.82 -16.50
CA HIS A 317 15.28 -9.28 -15.11
C HIS A 317 13.88 -9.61 -14.56
N GLY A 318 13.82 -10.56 -13.61
CA GLY A 318 12.64 -11.39 -13.32
C GLY A 318 11.33 -10.65 -12.99
N ASP A 319 11.39 -9.47 -12.37
CA ASP A 319 10.19 -8.72 -11.95
C ASP A 319 9.67 -7.73 -13.00
N PHE A 320 10.45 -7.47 -14.05
CA PHE A 320 10.10 -6.45 -15.05
C PHE A 320 8.80 -6.69 -15.83
N PRO A 321 8.36 -7.94 -16.14
CA PRO A 321 7.07 -8.16 -16.81
C PRO A 321 5.88 -7.56 -16.06
N ARG A 322 5.92 -7.56 -14.72
CA ARG A 322 4.88 -6.95 -13.88
C ARG A 322 4.86 -5.43 -14.04
N THR A 323 6.04 -4.80 -13.97
CA THR A 323 6.20 -3.35 -14.16
C THR A 323 5.79 -2.92 -15.57
N ARG A 324 6.14 -3.70 -16.61
CA ARG A 324 5.72 -3.44 -17.99
C ARG A 324 4.20 -3.42 -18.15
N SER A 325 3.50 -4.33 -17.48
CA SER A 325 2.03 -4.35 -17.45
C SER A 325 1.44 -3.11 -16.76
N ARG A 326 2.13 -2.51 -15.79
CA ARG A 326 1.71 -1.26 -15.13
C ARG A 326 1.97 -0.05 -16.02
N LEU A 327 3.14 0.01 -16.66
CA LEU A 327 3.49 1.07 -17.61
C LEU A 327 2.53 1.12 -18.79
N ALA A 328 2.10 -0.03 -19.30
CA ALA A 328 1.11 -0.12 -20.39
C ALA A 328 -0.27 0.46 -20.03
N GLN A 329 -0.54 0.74 -18.75
CA GLN A 329 -1.79 1.36 -18.28
C GLN A 329 -1.67 2.89 -18.13
N LEU A 330 -0.50 3.48 -18.41
CA LEU A 330 -0.35 4.92 -18.51
C LEU A 330 -0.99 5.42 -19.81
N ARG A 331 -1.53 6.64 -19.81
CA ARG A 331 -1.92 7.30 -21.05
C ARG A 331 -0.66 7.63 -21.83
N ALA A 332 -0.49 7.11 -23.02
CA ALA A 332 0.63 7.50 -23.88
C ALA A 332 0.25 8.73 -24.71
N GLU A 333 1.09 9.76 -24.69
CA GLU A 333 1.00 10.93 -25.56
C GLU A 333 2.33 11.14 -26.26
N THR A 334 2.29 11.41 -27.56
CA THR A 334 3.48 11.75 -28.35
C THR A 334 3.43 13.23 -28.71
N MET A 335 4.48 13.95 -28.38
CA MET A 335 4.61 15.39 -28.63
C MET A 335 5.81 15.60 -29.56
N GLU A 336 5.53 16.05 -30.78
CA GLU A 336 6.58 16.38 -31.75
C GLU A 336 7.23 17.74 -31.39
N ARG A 337 8.50 17.90 -31.77
CA ARG A 337 9.32 19.11 -31.52
C ARG A 337 8.71 20.44 -32.00
N LEU A 338 7.63 20.43 -32.77
CA LEU A 338 6.97 21.64 -33.28
C LEU A 338 6.19 22.43 -32.20
N ALA A 339 6.12 21.94 -30.96
CA ALA A 339 5.42 22.59 -29.84
C ALA A 339 6.35 23.21 -28.76
N CYS A 340 7.67 23.26 -29.01
CA CYS A 340 8.62 24.12 -28.31
C CYS A 340 9.35 24.97 -29.38
#